data_AF-A0A835B1Q5-F1
#
_entry.id   AF-A0A835B1Q5-F1
#
_cell.length_a   1.000
_cell.length_b   1.000
_cell.length_c   1.000
_cell.angle_alpha   90.00
_cell.angle_beta   90.00
_cell.angle_gamma   90.00
#
_symmetry.space_group_name_H-M   'P 1'
#
loop_
_entity.id
_entity.type
_entity.pdbx_description
1 polymer ?
#
loop_
_entity_poly.entity_id
_entity_poly.type
_entity_poly.pdbx_seq_one_letter_code
_entity_poly.pdbx_strand_id
1 'polypeptide(L)'
;MLAGQSCSTRKGRPASAARCARPVTTVPPPGLEMAQLICGGCRILLMYTRTADTVRCSCCNTVNLVRPVNNIAHVNCGHCQTTLMYPYGAHSVKCAICNHITTTGVC
;
A
#
# COMPACT_ATOMS: atom_id res chain seq x y z
N MET A 1 -25.84 52.40 16.17
CA MET A 1 -26.63 51.27 16.67
C MET A 1 -27.33 50.61 15.48
N LEU A 2 -27.03 49.33 15.23
CA LEU A 2 -27.71 48.33 14.39
C LEU A 2 -27.89 48.67 12.88
N ALA A 3 -27.77 47.76 11.90
CA ALA A 3 -27.83 46.30 11.87
C ALA A 3 -27.06 45.75 10.65
N GLY A 4 -26.72 44.45 10.66
CA GLY A 4 -26.67 43.66 9.42
C GLY A 4 -25.34 42.98 9.05
N GLN A 5 -24.71 42.23 9.94
CA GLN A 5 -23.75 41.19 9.53
C GLN A 5 -24.53 39.98 9.03
N SER A 6 -24.66 39.85 7.70
CA SER A 6 -25.27 38.67 7.08
C SER A 6 -24.36 37.45 7.21
N CYS A 7 -24.81 36.51 8.03
CA CYS A 7 -24.40 35.11 7.99
C CYS A 7 -24.66 34.56 6.58
N SER A 8 -23.61 34.06 5.92
CA SER A 8 -23.77 33.22 4.72
C SER A 8 -22.94 31.95 4.90
N THR A 9 -23.64 30.97 5.46
CA THR A 9 -23.37 29.54 5.42
C THR A 9 -22.73 29.12 4.09
N ARG A 10 -21.52 28.57 4.12
CA ARG A 10 -21.13 27.50 3.20
C ARG A 10 -20.62 26.30 4.00
N LYS A 11 -21.57 25.65 4.67
CA LYS A 11 -21.51 24.19 4.87
C LYS A 11 -21.54 23.54 3.48
N GLY A 12 -20.61 22.63 3.24
CA GLY A 12 -20.93 21.43 2.49
C GLY A 12 -20.08 21.15 1.25
N ARG A 13 -19.36 20.03 1.36
CA ARG A 13 -19.00 19.05 0.33
C ARG A 13 -17.67 19.27 -0.41
N PRO A 14 -16.65 18.41 -0.14
CA PRO A 14 -15.66 18.07 -1.13
C PRO A 14 -16.28 17.06 -2.10
N ALA A 15 -16.32 17.39 -3.39
CA ALA A 15 -16.38 16.46 -4.54
C ALA A 15 -16.82 17.29 -5.75
N SER A 16 -15.88 18.06 -6.31
CA SER A 16 -16.16 18.80 -7.52
C SER A 16 -16.27 17.84 -8.70
N ALA A 17 -17.46 17.86 -9.31
CA ALA A 17 -17.77 17.47 -10.68
C ALA A 17 -17.72 15.97 -11.03
N ALA A 18 -18.72 15.25 -10.51
CA ALA A 18 -19.46 14.29 -11.33
C ALA A 18 -19.94 14.98 -12.61
N ARG A 19 -19.37 14.59 -13.75
CA ARG A 19 -19.91 14.94 -15.08
C ARG A 19 -21.20 14.15 -15.29
N CYS A 20 -22.24 14.82 -15.78
CA CYS A 20 -23.42 14.16 -16.32
C CYS A 20 -23.01 13.29 -17.51
N ALA A 21 -22.84 12.00 -17.31
CA ALA A 21 -22.73 11.00 -18.35
C ALA A 21 -23.75 9.90 -18.05
N ARG A 22 -24.48 9.53 -19.10
CA ARG A 22 -25.57 8.55 -19.17
C ARG A 22 -25.31 7.31 -18.29
N PRO A 23 -26.35 6.60 -17.81
CA PRO A 23 -26.15 5.27 -17.22
C PRO A 23 -25.75 4.32 -18.36
N VAL A 24 -24.44 4.25 -18.63
CA VAL A 24 -23.86 3.16 -19.39
C VAL A 24 -23.66 2.05 -18.37
N THR A 25 -24.53 1.06 -18.40
CA THR A 25 -24.28 -0.25 -17.78
C THR A 25 -23.10 -0.88 -18.49
N THR A 26 -21.89 -0.52 -18.11
CA THR A 26 -20.73 -1.38 -18.30
C THR A 26 -20.47 -2.07 -16.98
N VAL A 27 -20.79 -3.36 -16.96
CA VAL A 27 -20.45 -4.30 -15.88
C VAL A 27 -19.02 -3.99 -15.40
N PRO A 28 -18.78 -3.69 -14.11
CA PRO A 28 -17.42 -3.47 -13.62
C PRO A 28 -16.62 -4.74 -13.93
N PRO A 29 -15.44 -4.63 -14.59
CA PRO A 29 -14.63 -5.79 -14.88
C PRO A 29 -14.29 -6.48 -13.55
N PRO A 30 -14.64 -7.77 -13.38
CA PRO A 30 -14.29 -8.51 -12.18
C PRO A 30 -12.76 -8.65 -12.12
N GLY A 31 -12.14 -8.09 -11.08
CA GLY A 31 -10.77 -8.46 -10.70
C GLY A 31 -9.67 -7.41 -10.82
N LEU A 32 -9.96 -6.10 -10.85
CA LEU A 32 -8.93 -5.12 -10.49
C LEU A 32 -8.74 -5.18 -8.97
N GLU A 33 -7.88 -6.08 -8.49
CA GLU A 33 -7.47 -6.09 -7.08
C GLU A 33 -6.80 -4.76 -6.76
N MET A 34 -7.53 -3.87 -6.09
CA MET A 34 -7.02 -2.63 -5.54
C MET A 34 -6.26 -2.95 -4.26
N ALA A 35 -5.08 -2.37 -4.10
CA ALA A 35 -4.29 -2.45 -2.89
C ALA A 35 -4.06 -1.04 -2.33
N GLN A 36 -3.67 -0.97 -1.07
CA GLN A 36 -3.44 0.28 -0.37
C GLN A 36 -1.96 0.44 -0.07
N LEU A 37 -1.44 1.63 -0.29
CA LEU A 37 -0.06 1.98 0.01
C LEU A 37 -0.01 3.34 0.70
N ILE A 38 0.82 3.47 1.73
CA ILE A 38 1.07 4.75 2.39
C ILE A 38 2.23 5.46 1.67
N CYS A 39 2.03 6.71 1.28
CA CYS A 39 3.08 7.51 0.66
C CYS A 39 4.24 7.79 1.65
N GLY A 40 5.48 7.44 1.29
CA GLY A 40 6.67 7.76 2.10
C GLY A 40 6.95 9.26 2.33
N GLY A 41 6.43 10.14 1.47
CA GLY A 41 6.62 11.60 1.61
C GLY A 41 5.51 12.29 2.41
N CYS A 42 4.25 12.00 2.08
CA CYS A 42 3.09 12.71 2.63
C CYS A 42 2.24 11.86 3.58
N ARG A 43 2.61 10.60 3.81
CA ARG A 43 1.90 9.62 4.66
C ARG A 43 0.40 9.47 4.35
N ILE A 44 -0.04 9.84 3.14
CA ILE A 44 -1.40 9.65 2.68
C ILE A 44 -1.61 8.24 2.15
N LEU A 45 -2.80 7.70 2.39
CA LEU A 45 -3.24 6.43 1.83
C LEU A 45 -3.57 6.59 0.34
N LEU A 46 -2.87 5.83 -0.49
CA LEU A 46 -3.06 5.77 -1.93
C LEU A 46 -3.71 4.43 -2.28
N MET A 47 -4.85 4.47 -2.97
CA MET A 47 -5.38 3.31 -3.68
C MET A 47 -4.62 3.15 -4.99
N TYR A 48 -4.13 1.96 -5.25
CA TYR A 48 -3.48 1.61 -6.50
C TYR A 48 -3.92 0.23 -6.98
N THR A 49 -3.76 -0.03 -8.26
CA THR A 49 -4.00 -1.37 -8.83
C THR A 49 -2.82 -2.26 -8.46
N ARG A 50 -3.07 -3.45 -7.89
CA ARG A 50 -2.02 -4.38 -7.42
C ARG A 50 -1.00 -4.77 -8.52
N THR A 51 -1.32 -4.51 -9.79
CA THR A 51 -0.44 -4.66 -10.96
C THR A 51 0.58 -3.54 -11.16
N ALA A 52 0.61 -2.49 -10.33
CA ALA A 52 1.56 -1.38 -10.46
C ALA A 52 2.76 -1.55 -9.52
N ASP A 53 3.97 -1.68 -10.06
CA ASP A 53 5.23 -1.71 -9.31
C ASP A 53 5.57 -0.36 -8.66
N THR A 54 5.08 0.74 -9.25
CA THR A 54 5.28 2.10 -8.74
C THR A 54 3.98 2.88 -8.73
N VAL A 55 3.77 3.65 -7.67
CA VAL A 55 2.59 4.47 -7.45
C VAL A 55 3.04 5.90 -7.18
N ARG A 56 2.68 6.82 -8.07
CA ARG A 56 2.97 8.23 -7.89
C ARG A 56 1.90 8.88 -7.03
N CYS A 57 2.30 9.51 -5.94
CA CYS A 57 1.38 10.24 -5.08
C CYS A 57 0.90 11.52 -5.79
N SER A 58 -0.41 11.69 -5.93
CA SER A 58 -1.00 12.91 -6.52
C SER A 58 -0.82 14.16 -5.65
N CYS A 59 -0.57 14.00 -4.34
CA CYS A 59 -0.45 15.12 -3.41
C CYS A 59 0.95 15.76 -3.39
N CYS A 60 2.00 14.96 -3.59
CA CYS A 60 3.38 15.46 -3.52
C CYS A 60 4.30 14.92 -4.61
N ASN A 61 3.72 14.32 -5.65
CA ASN A 61 4.43 13.72 -6.78
C ASN A 61 5.48 12.66 -6.43
N THR A 62 5.56 12.24 -5.17
CA THR A 62 6.51 11.23 -4.70
C THR A 62 6.17 9.89 -5.32
N VAL A 63 7.12 9.31 -6.06
CA VAL A 63 7.01 7.95 -6.57
C VAL A 63 7.27 7.01 -5.40
N ASN A 64 6.24 6.27 -5.00
CA ASN A 64 6.43 5.16 -4.08
C ASN A 64 6.60 3.87 -4.87
N LEU A 65 7.58 3.09 -4.46
CA LEU A 65 7.80 1.75 -4.99
C LEU A 65 6.92 0.78 -4.20
N VAL A 66 5.98 0.16 -4.88
CA VAL A 66 5.18 -0.93 -4.34
C VAL A 66 6.02 -2.20 -4.49
N ARG A 67 6.96 -2.40 -3.58
CA ARG A 67 7.52 -3.75 -3.42
C ARG A 67 6.44 -4.59 -2.74
N PRO A 68 6.07 -5.78 -3.27
CA PRO A 68 5.22 -6.68 -2.52
C PRO A 68 5.93 -7.04 -1.22
N VAL A 69 5.50 -6.45 -0.10
CA VAL A 69 6.09 -6.63 1.24
C VAL A 69 5.82 -8.04 1.79
N ASN A 70 5.27 -8.94 0.96
CA ASN A 70 4.84 -10.28 1.32
C ASN A 70 5.59 -11.36 0.52
N ASN A 71 6.81 -11.10 0.04
CA ASN A 71 7.68 -12.20 -0.35
C ASN A 71 8.27 -12.83 0.91
N ILE A 72 7.47 -13.64 1.59
CA ILE A 72 7.97 -14.50 2.66
C ILE A 72 8.71 -15.65 1.97
N ALA A 73 10.00 -15.78 2.27
CA ALA A 73 10.81 -16.92 1.86
C ALA A 73 10.95 -17.91 3.01
N HIS A 74 11.17 -19.16 2.64
CA HIS A 74 11.35 -20.26 3.56
C HIS A 74 12.80 -20.73 3.48
N VAL A 75 13.44 -20.91 4.62
CA VAL A 75 14.78 -21.52 4.70
C VAL A 75 14.77 -22.61 5.75
N ASN A 76 15.40 -23.75 5.45
CA ASN A 76 15.56 -24.81 6.43
C ASN A 76 16.80 -24.57 7.28
N CYS A 77 16.64 -24.66 8.59
CA CYS A 77 17.76 -24.59 9.53
C CYS A 77 18.73 -25.75 9.30
N GLY A 78 20.01 -25.48 9.12
CA GLY A 78 21.04 -26.49 8.87
C GLY A 78 21.27 -27.48 10.03
N HIS A 79 20.79 -27.17 11.24
CA HIS A 79 20.97 -28.00 12.42
C HIS A 79 19.72 -28.82 12.78
N CYS A 80 18.54 -28.19 12.76
CA CYS A 80 17.29 -28.79 13.22
C CYS A 80 16.31 -29.10 12.09
N GLN A 81 16.68 -28.81 10.84
CA GLN A 81 15.85 -28.93 9.63
C GLN A 81 14.49 -28.22 9.68
N THR A 82 14.23 -27.40 10.70
CA THR A 82 12.99 -26.64 10.80
C THR A 82 12.93 -25.56 9.72
N THR A 83 11.75 -25.36 9.15
CA THR A 83 11.50 -24.30 8.17
C THR A 83 11.25 -22.98 8.88
N LEU A 84 12.09 -21.99 8.58
CA LEU A 84 11.99 -20.64 9.11
C LEU A 84 11.41 -19.72 8.03
N MET A 85 10.33 -19.01 8.38
CA MET A 85 9.73 -17.98 7.55
C MET A 85 10.46 -16.66 7.78
N TYR A 86 10.95 -16.03 6.71
CA TYR A 86 11.63 -14.74 6.78
C TYR A 86 11.20 -13.84 5.62
N PRO A 87 11.20 -12.51 5.82
CA PRO A 87 10.96 -11.56 4.73
C PRO A 87 12.15 -11.58 3.76
N TYR A 88 11.88 -11.67 2.46
CA TYR A 88 12.92 -11.63 1.42
C TYR A 88 13.79 -10.38 1.60
N GLY A 89 15.11 -10.57 1.65
CA GLY A 89 16.07 -9.50 1.95
C GLY A 89 16.69 -9.59 3.35
N ALA A 90 16.28 -10.53 4.20
CA ALA A 90 17.10 -10.90 5.36
C ALA A 90 18.17 -11.90 4.92
N HIS A 91 19.44 -11.57 5.19
CA HIS A 91 20.61 -12.40 4.86
C HIS A 91 21.01 -13.35 6.00
N SER A 92 20.43 -13.15 7.19
CA SER A 92 20.75 -13.91 8.39
C SER A 92 19.46 -14.21 9.14
N VAL A 93 19.10 -15.50 9.21
CA VAL A 93 17.88 -15.96 9.86
C VAL A 93 18.27 -16.82 11.05
N LYS A 94 17.89 -16.39 12.26
CA LYS A 94 18.14 -17.15 13.49
C LYS A 94 17.01 -18.14 13.72
N CYS A 95 17.37 -19.39 13.91
CA CYS A 95 16.42 -20.42 14.30
C CYS A 95 15.88 -20.17 15.70
N ALA A 96 14.56 -20.07 15.86
CA ALA A 96 13.92 -19.91 17.18
C ALA A 96 13.99 -21.18 18.04
N ILE A 97 14.31 -22.34 17.44
CA ILE A 97 14.29 -23.64 18.11
C ILE A 97 15.65 -23.98 18.71
N CYS A 98 16.72 -23.81 17.92
CA CYS A 98 18.07 -24.22 18.30
C CYS A 98 19.10 -23.09 18.23
N ASN A 99 18.66 -21.85 18.10
CA ASN A 99 19.48 -20.64 18.03
C ASN A 99 20.54 -20.60 16.91
N HIS A 100 20.58 -21.59 16.03
CA HIS A 100 21.49 -21.67 14.89
C HIS A 100 21.18 -20.58 13.85
N ILE A 101 22.21 -19.88 13.37
CA ILE A 101 22.08 -18.83 12.35
C ILE A 101 22.25 -19.46 10.98
N THR A 102 21.24 -19.32 10.13
CA THR A 102 21.27 -19.80 8.74
C THR A 102 21.44 -18.61 7.80
N THR A 103 22.50 -18.63 7.01
CA THR A 103 22.77 -17.60 6.01
C THR A 103 22.00 -17.91 4.74
N THR A 104 20.98 -17.12 4.47
CA THR A 104 20.21 -17.16 3.22
C THR A 104 21.02 -16.45 2.14
N GLY A 105 21.95 -17.18 1.55
CA GLY A 105 22.83 -16.69 0.49
C GLY A 105 22.04 -16.38 -0.79
N VAL A 106 21.45 -15.20 -0.85
CA VAL A 106 21.10 -14.54 -2.11
C VAL A 106 22.27 -13.63 -2.46
N CYS A 107 23.08 -14.06 -3.42
CA CYS A 107 24.14 -13.27 -4.04
C CYS A 107 23.55 -12.36 -5.11
#